data_AF-A0A8S0QTS2-F1
#
_entry.id   AF-A0A8S0QTS2-F1
#
_cell.length_a   1.000
_cell.length_b   1.000
_cell.length_c   1.000
_cell.angle_alpha   90.00
_cell.angle_beta   90.00
_cell.angle_gamma   90.00
#
_symmetry.space_group_name_H-M   'P 1'
#
loop_
_entity.id
_entity.type
_entity.pdbx_description
1 polymer ?
#
loop_
_entity_poly.entity_id
_entity_poly.type
_entity_poly.pdbx_seq_one_letter_code
_entity_poly.pdbx_strand_id
1 'polypeptide(L)'
;MIPVKSFKLIPWQYKLFRMATRCGLLAEACLALILLPILRGMSIFRLLGIQFEASVRYHICLGTAMIFFATLHGAGTLFIWGVKHRIQDEMWKWQKTGRIYLAGEITLITGLVISITALPQIRRKWFQAFYYSHHLYIVFIVFFLFHGGDRHFYMVFPGVFLFALDKLLRIIQSRPETCILSARVFPSNAIELTLPKDPRLKYTPTSVIFLKIPSISKSQWHPFSITSSSSVDKNSISIIIKCEGQWTSSLYNQIHAEKESESDLRKCIPIATEGPYGPASLDFLRYDNLLLVAGGIGLTPFLSILQEIGSKLNNSRNKYPSRIQFIYTVKNSHEICLLEPILDQLLDVEQFHIKLKVFVTRENQPSTTLREVLKDLPDMQTTNFSTTHSSYATCGPESLTWMATIAMFSSIIFLLLLSFFNHFVVSPAKKPSQEKNSTSQMDLLLICSFFIAVVFSGLVVIIIRWKRLRKGFLSFSNEKRQPIKQSSLEVDKALDEHGIHFGRRPNFQDIFSNFTKECGGSEIGVLVCGPETMKQNLASACKLNTWKTNFCFHSLNFTL
;
A
#
# COMPACT_ATOMS: atom_id res chain seq x y z
N MET A 1 -32.08 -3.69 28.98
CA MET A 1 -32.95 -2.59 29.45
C MET A 1 -32.21 -1.28 29.25
N ILE A 2 -32.86 -0.25 28.73
CA ILE A 2 -32.23 1.04 28.42
C ILE A 2 -31.90 1.80 29.73
N PRO A 3 -30.70 2.38 29.90
CA PRO A 3 -30.34 3.18 31.08
C PRO A 3 -31.27 4.37 31.34
N VAL A 4 -32.08 4.77 30.35
CA VAL A 4 -33.04 5.88 30.43
C VAL A 4 -34.00 5.77 31.62
N LYS A 5 -34.42 4.56 32.02
CA LYS A 5 -35.35 4.40 33.16
C LYS A 5 -34.68 4.62 34.52
N SER A 6 -33.36 4.43 34.66
CA SER A 6 -32.66 4.63 35.94
C SER A 6 -32.32 6.10 36.21
N PHE A 7 -32.11 6.91 35.17
CA PHE A 7 -31.60 8.27 35.33
C PHE A 7 -32.65 9.37 35.56
N LYS A 8 -33.97 9.07 35.50
CA LYS A 8 -35.07 10.06 35.62
C LYS A 8 -34.73 11.37 34.86
N LEU A 9 -34.54 11.27 33.55
CA LEU A 9 -34.07 12.38 32.70
C LEU A 9 -35.21 13.37 32.38
N ILE A 10 -34.93 14.67 32.46
CA ILE A 10 -35.81 15.75 32.00
C ILE A 10 -35.81 15.78 30.44
N PRO A 11 -36.84 16.31 29.74
CA PRO A 11 -36.97 16.15 28.29
C PRO A 11 -35.75 16.55 27.45
N TRP A 12 -35.05 17.64 27.80
CA TRP A 12 -33.84 18.05 27.07
C TRP A 12 -32.67 17.08 27.28
N GLN A 13 -32.48 16.58 28.52
CA GLN A 13 -31.46 15.58 28.87
C GLN A 13 -31.71 14.27 28.13
N TYR A 14 -32.98 13.87 28.04
CA TYR A 14 -33.38 12.69 27.30
C TYR A 14 -33.10 12.83 25.79
N LYS A 15 -33.43 13.97 25.19
CA LYS A 15 -33.14 14.26 23.78
C LYS A 15 -31.63 14.21 23.51
N LEU A 16 -30.82 14.84 24.36
CA LEU A 16 -29.35 14.83 24.24
C LEU A 16 -28.77 13.42 24.38
N PHE A 17 -29.20 12.65 25.39
CA PHE A 17 -28.74 11.27 25.58
C PHE A 17 -29.10 10.36 24.40
N ARG A 18 -30.31 10.54 23.84
CA ARG A 18 -30.75 9.84 22.63
C ARG A 18 -29.89 10.23 21.41
N MET A 19 -29.57 11.52 21.26
CA MET A 19 -28.67 12.01 20.20
C MET A 19 -27.28 11.40 20.33
N ALA A 20 -26.69 11.44 21.53
CA ALA A 20 -25.39 10.83 21.82
C ALA A 20 -25.39 9.32 21.49
N THR A 21 -26.45 8.61 21.84
CA THR A 21 -26.60 7.18 21.49
C THR A 21 -26.65 6.95 19.98
N ARG A 22 -27.32 7.83 19.22
CA ARG A 22 -27.35 7.75 17.74
C ARG A 22 -25.98 8.02 17.13
N CYS A 23 -25.20 8.95 17.68
CA CYS A 23 -23.80 9.12 17.28
C CYS A 23 -22.99 7.84 17.50
N GLY A 24 -23.23 7.10 18.60
CA GLY A 24 -22.59 5.80 18.83
C GLY A 24 -22.90 4.78 17.73
N LEU A 25 -24.16 4.72 17.26
CA LEU A 25 -24.56 3.84 16.15
C LEU A 25 -23.93 4.26 14.81
N LEU A 26 -23.77 5.56 14.56
CA LEU A 26 -23.06 6.06 13.38
C LEU A 26 -21.57 5.70 13.43
N ALA A 27 -20.94 5.81 14.60
CA ALA A 27 -19.56 5.38 14.81
C ALA A 27 -19.41 3.86 14.55
N GLU A 28 -20.36 3.05 15.03
CA GLU A 28 -20.42 1.61 14.77
C GLU A 28 -20.55 1.28 13.28
N ALA A 29 -21.40 2.01 12.54
CA ALA A 29 -21.53 1.83 11.09
C ALA A 29 -20.21 2.15 10.36
N CYS A 30 -19.48 3.20 10.77
CA CYS A 30 -18.15 3.48 10.24
C CYS A 30 -17.15 2.37 10.59
N LEU A 31 -17.17 1.87 11.83
CA LEU A 31 -16.31 0.78 12.30
C LEU A 31 -16.55 -0.52 11.53
N ALA A 32 -17.79 -0.84 11.18
CA ALA A 32 -18.11 -2.03 10.38
C ALA A 32 -17.42 -2.02 9.00
N LEU A 33 -17.20 -0.82 8.44
CA LEU A 33 -16.61 -0.65 7.11
C LEU A 33 -15.12 -0.32 7.14
N ILE A 34 -14.57 0.17 8.25
CA ILE A 34 -13.21 0.77 8.31
C ILE A 34 -12.08 -0.19 7.88
N LEU A 35 -12.25 -1.50 8.09
CA LEU A 35 -11.22 -2.51 7.79
C LEU A 35 -11.28 -3.03 6.35
N LEU A 36 -12.40 -2.86 5.64
CA LEU A 36 -12.57 -3.36 4.27
C LEU A 36 -11.62 -2.68 3.26
N PRO A 37 -11.38 -1.36 3.31
CA PRO A 37 -10.50 -0.70 2.35
C PRO A 37 -9.01 -1.04 2.53
N ILE A 38 -8.62 -1.66 3.65
CA ILE A 38 -7.22 -2.03 3.94
C ILE A 38 -6.92 -3.53 3.74
N LEU A 39 -7.88 -4.29 3.20
CA LEU A 39 -7.66 -5.66 2.75
C LEU A 39 -6.76 -5.61 1.51
N ARG A 40 -5.50 -6.06 1.65
CA ARG A 40 -4.49 -5.93 0.57
C ARG A 40 -4.57 -7.11 -0.39
N GLY A 41 -4.56 -8.32 0.15
CA GLY A 41 -4.65 -9.54 -0.65
C GLY A 41 -6.08 -9.77 -1.13
N MET A 42 -7.04 -9.75 -0.20
CA MET A 42 -8.46 -9.96 -0.44
C MET A 42 -9.17 -8.68 -0.88
N SER A 43 -8.48 -7.80 -1.61
CA SER A 43 -8.97 -6.45 -1.93
C SER A 43 -10.30 -6.50 -2.68
N ILE A 44 -11.41 -6.32 -1.95
CA ILE A 44 -12.77 -6.23 -2.49
C ILE A 44 -12.86 -5.04 -3.46
N PHE A 45 -12.13 -3.97 -3.15
CA PHE A 45 -12.05 -2.76 -3.97
C PHE A 45 -11.43 -3.03 -5.35
N ARG A 46 -10.58 -4.06 -5.48
CA ARG A 46 -10.06 -4.48 -6.79
C ARG A 46 -11.18 -4.99 -7.72
N LEU A 47 -12.22 -5.64 -7.17
CA LEU A 47 -13.40 -6.06 -7.95
C LEU A 47 -14.23 -4.87 -8.44
N LEU A 48 -14.19 -3.76 -7.69
CA LEU A 48 -14.84 -2.50 -8.05
C LEU A 48 -13.96 -1.61 -8.96
N GLY A 49 -12.80 -2.11 -9.41
CA GLY A 49 -11.85 -1.33 -10.20
C GLY A 49 -11.10 -0.24 -9.41
N ILE A 50 -11.19 -0.24 -8.07
CA ILE A 50 -10.54 0.73 -7.20
C ILE A 50 -9.18 0.17 -6.76
N GLN A 51 -8.11 0.91 -7.05
CA GLN A 51 -6.75 0.57 -6.62
C GLN A 51 -6.59 0.65 -5.10
N PHE A 52 -5.62 -0.10 -4.55
CA PHE A 52 -5.36 -0.13 -3.11
C PHE A 52 -4.95 1.24 -2.55
N GLU A 53 -4.17 2.05 -3.27
CA GLU A 53 -3.78 3.36 -2.74
C GLU A 53 -4.98 4.32 -2.66
N ALA A 54 -5.94 4.18 -3.58
CA ALA A 54 -7.21 4.87 -3.52
C ALA A 54 -8.09 4.35 -2.38
N SER A 55 -8.12 3.04 -2.12
CA SER A 55 -8.92 2.44 -1.04
C SER A 55 -8.50 2.94 0.34
N VAL A 56 -7.20 3.18 0.58
CA VAL A 56 -6.70 3.76 1.84
C VAL A 56 -7.29 5.13 2.16
N ARG A 57 -7.66 5.93 1.16
CA ARG A 57 -8.35 7.22 1.39
C ARG A 57 -9.72 7.03 2.04
N TYR A 58 -10.44 5.96 1.68
CA TYR A 58 -11.71 5.61 2.30
C TYR A 58 -11.52 5.14 3.75
N HIS A 59 -10.45 4.38 4.04
CA HIS A 59 -10.10 4.02 5.42
C HIS A 59 -9.86 5.28 6.28
N ILE A 60 -9.11 6.26 5.78
CA ILE A 60 -8.85 7.52 6.49
C ILE A 60 -10.16 8.29 6.72
N CYS A 61 -11.03 8.38 5.71
CA CYS A 61 -12.32 9.04 5.81
C CYS A 61 -13.22 8.37 6.87
N LEU A 62 -13.38 7.04 6.79
CA LEU A 62 -14.17 6.25 7.73
C LEU A 62 -13.63 6.33 9.16
N GLY A 63 -12.31 6.26 9.34
CA GLY A 63 -11.68 6.41 10.65
C GLY A 63 -11.89 7.79 11.28
N THR A 64 -11.80 8.84 10.47
CA THR A 64 -12.05 10.23 10.92
C THR A 64 -13.52 10.42 11.30
N ALA A 65 -14.45 9.90 10.50
CA ALA A 65 -15.87 9.94 10.82
C ALA A 65 -16.21 9.11 12.08
N MET A 66 -15.65 7.91 12.19
CA MET A 66 -15.82 7.02 13.35
C MET A 66 -15.42 7.71 14.64
N ILE A 67 -14.20 8.29 14.70
CA ILE A 67 -13.71 8.92 15.93
C ILE A 67 -14.48 10.20 16.27
N PHE A 68 -14.91 10.96 15.27
CA PHE A 68 -15.76 12.14 15.46
C PHE A 68 -17.08 11.76 16.14
N PHE A 69 -17.81 10.78 15.58
CA PHE A 69 -19.07 10.34 16.15
C PHE A 69 -18.90 9.62 17.50
N ALA A 70 -17.83 8.85 17.68
CA ALA A 70 -17.50 8.21 18.96
C ALA A 70 -17.21 9.24 20.05
N THR A 71 -16.52 10.34 19.71
CA THR A 71 -16.25 11.45 20.65
C THR A 71 -17.53 12.17 21.03
N LEU A 72 -18.43 12.46 20.07
CA LEU A 72 -19.75 13.04 20.38
C LEU A 72 -20.60 12.10 21.26
N HIS A 73 -20.54 10.80 21.00
CA HIS A 73 -21.20 9.78 21.81
C HIS A 73 -20.68 9.77 23.26
N GLY A 74 -19.36 9.68 23.43
CA GLY A 74 -18.70 9.66 24.74
C GLY A 74 -18.92 10.97 25.50
N ALA A 75 -18.65 12.12 24.88
CA ALA A 75 -18.82 13.43 25.50
C ALA A 75 -20.28 13.70 25.90
N GLY A 76 -21.25 13.37 25.04
CA GLY A 76 -22.67 13.52 25.37
C GLY A 76 -23.11 12.63 26.53
N THR A 77 -22.54 11.43 26.63
CA THR A 77 -22.83 10.49 27.74
C THR A 77 -22.20 10.99 29.05
N LEU A 78 -20.93 11.39 29.04
CA LEU A 78 -20.22 11.96 30.18
C LEU A 78 -20.90 13.24 30.69
N PHE A 79 -21.35 14.10 29.77
CA PHE A 79 -22.07 15.32 30.13
C PHE A 79 -23.37 15.03 30.89
N ILE A 80 -24.16 14.05 30.43
CA ILE A 80 -25.39 13.64 31.11
C ILE A 80 -25.09 13.04 32.49
N TRP A 81 -24.02 12.25 32.63
CA TRP A 81 -23.60 11.74 33.94
C TRP A 81 -23.14 12.87 34.87
N GLY A 82 -22.48 13.91 34.33
CA GLY A 82 -22.06 15.09 35.07
C GLY A 82 -23.23 15.89 35.62
N VAL A 83 -24.23 16.18 34.78
CA VAL A 83 -25.47 16.85 35.18
C VAL A 83 -26.27 16.06 36.22
N LYS A 84 -26.10 14.73 36.25
CA LYS A 84 -26.72 13.85 37.26
C LYS A 84 -25.83 13.58 38.48
N HIS A 85 -24.64 14.18 38.54
CA HIS A 85 -23.65 13.97 39.60
C HIS A 85 -23.28 12.49 39.82
N ARG A 86 -23.26 11.67 38.75
CA ARG A 86 -22.93 10.23 38.83
C ARG A 86 -21.70 9.82 38.02
N ILE A 87 -20.85 10.78 37.62
CA ILE A 87 -19.65 10.46 36.83
C ILE A 87 -18.80 9.42 37.54
N GLN A 88 -18.45 9.65 38.81
CA GLN A 88 -17.58 8.74 39.56
C GLN A 88 -18.19 7.34 39.71
N ASP A 89 -19.50 7.26 39.93
CA ASP A 89 -20.19 5.98 40.05
C ASP A 89 -20.25 5.22 38.73
N GLU A 90 -20.52 5.90 37.60
CA GLU A 90 -20.77 5.23 36.31
C GLU A 90 -19.49 4.92 35.53
N MET A 91 -18.47 5.79 35.62
CA MET A 91 -17.22 5.71 34.84
C MET A 91 -16.46 4.39 35.08
N TRP A 92 -16.40 3.95 36.33
CA TRP A 92 -15.64 2.76 36.74
C TRP A 92 -16.48 1.47 36.75
N LYS A 93 -17.75 1.50 36.35
CA LYS A 93 -18.61 0.32 36.42
C LYS A 93 -18.23 -0.71 35.38
N TRP A 94 -17.99 -1.93 35.86
CA TRP A 94 -17.99 -3.16 35.07
C TRP A 94 -19.32 -3.89 35.25
N GLN A 95 -20.30 -3.57 34.41
CA GLN A 95 -21.64 -4.16 34.52
C GLN A 95 -21.62 -5.66 34.18
N LYS A 96 -22.28 -6.48 35.00
CA LYS A 96 -22.44 -7.93 34.75
C LYS A 96 -23.41 -8.23 33.59
N THR A 97 -24.30 -7.29 33.26
CA THR A 97 -25.28 -7.43 32.18
C THR A 97 -25.39 -6.14 31.38
N GLY A 98 -25.47 -6.27 30.05
CA GLY A 98 -25.57 -5.12 29.15
C GLY A 98 -24.22 -4.51 28.77
N ARG A 99 -24.20 -3.20 28.52
CA ARG A 99 -23.02 -2.48 28.03
C ARG A 99 -22.07 -2.16 29.17
N ILE A 100 -20.80 -2.50 29.02
CA ILE A 100 -19.76 -2.17 29.99
C ILE A 100 -19.26 -0.74 29.73
N TYR A 101 -19.41 0.15 30.72
CA TYR A 101 -19.06 1.57 30.56
C TYR A 101 -17.55 1.81 30.56
N LEU A 102 -16.83 1.21 31.51
CA LEU A 102 -15.36 1.30 31.55
C LEU A 102 -14.72 0.82 30.24
N ALA A 103 -15.26 -0.23 29.62
CA ALA A 103 -14.80 -0.72 28.33
C ALA A 103 -15.01 0.31 27.21
N GLY A 104 -16.13 1.04 27.21
CA GLY A 104 -16.40 2.10 26.24
C GLY A 104 -15.44 3.27 26.36
N GLU A 105 -15.02 3.61 27.57
CA GLU A 105 -14.02 4.65 27.82
C GLU A 105 -12.64 4.23 27.34
N ILE A 106 -12.23 3.00 27.65
CA ILE A 106 -10.96 2.43 27.15
C ILE A 106 -10.97 2.42 25.61
N THR A 107 -12.08 2.02 24.98
CA THR A 107 -12.25 2.06 23.53
C THR A 107 -12.11 3.50 23.00
N LEU A 108 -12.75 4.49 23.62
CA LEU A 108 -12.67 5.88 23.17
C LEU A 108 -11.25 6.45 23.30
N ILE A 109 -10.60 6.28 24.47
CA ILE A 109 -9.23 6.75 24.71
C ILE A 109 -8.27 6.10 23.71
N THR A 110 -8.38 4.78 23.52
CA THR A 110 -7.54 4.05 22.56
C THR A 110 -7.77 4.56 21.14
N GLY A 111 -9.03 4.77 20.74
CA GLY A 111 -9.38 5.33 19.43
C GLY A 111 -8.83 6.75 19.22
N LEU A 112 -8.84 7.59 20.25
CA LEU A 112 -8.26 8.94 20.20
C LEU A 112 -6.74 8.89 20.04
N VAL A 113 -6.04 8.03 20.79
CA VAL A 113 -4.59 7.83 20.64
C VAL A 113 -4.25 7.41 19.22
N ILE A 114 -4.95 6.42 18.67
CA ILE A 114 -4.78 5.97 17.28
C ILE A 114 -5.03 7.11 16.28
N SER A 115 -6.08 7.91 16.49
CA SER A 115 -6.45 8.99 15.57
C SER A 115 -5.44 10.15 15.60
N ILE A 116 -4.97 10.54 16.79
CA ILE A 116 -4.00 11.64 16.95
C ILE A 116 -2.69 11.26 16.27
N THR A 117 -2.14 10.08 16.54
CA THR A 117 -0.88 9.65 15.92
C THR A 117 -1.01 9.43 14.41
N ALA A 118 -2.21 9.12 13.91
CA ALA A 118 -2.49 9.00 12.49
C ALA A 118 -2.63 10.35 11.74
N LEU A 119 -2.68 11.49 12.43
CA LEU A 119 -2.75 12.80 11.80
C LEU A 119 -1.56 13.02 10.84
N PRO A 120 -1.78 13.57 9.62
CA PRO A 120 -0.73 13.74 8.64
C PRO A 120 0.50 14.53 9.14
N GLN A 121 0.29 15.50 10.03
CA GLN A 121 1.33 16.33 10.64
C GLN A 121 2.25 15.51 11.55
N ILE A 122 1.67 14.54 12.28
CA ILE A 122 2.40 13.68 13.22
C ILE A 122 3.01 12.51 12.47
N ARG A 123 2.23 11.76 11.69
CA ARG A 123 2.69 10.58 10.95
C ARG A 123 3.87 10.88 10.02
N ARG A 124 3.89 12.04 9.36
CA ARG A 124 4.99 12.43 8.46
C ARG A 124 6.31 12.74 9.18
N LYS A 125 6.24 13.17 10.44
CA LYS A 125 7.44 13.46 11.24
C LYS A 125 7.86 12.24 12.06
N TRP A 126 6.89 11.58 12.71
CA TRP A 126 7.08 10.53 13.69
C TRP A 126 6.40 9.23 13.24
N PHE A 127 6.87 8.68 12.12
CA PHE A 127 6.29 7.48 11.50
C PHE A 127 6.24 6.28 12.46
N GLN A 128 7.26 6.07 13.30
CA GLN A 128 7.28 4.95 14.24
C GLN A 128 6.17 5.05 15.29
N ALA A 129 5.95 6.24 15.85
CA ALA A 129 4.88 6.47 16.82
C ALA A 129 3.51 6.15 16.21
N PHE A 130 3.27 6.63 14.98
CA PHE A 130 2.10 6.23 14.19
C PHE A 130 2.02 4.70 14.03
N TYR A 131 3.08 4.06 13.51
CA TYR A 131 3.07 2.64 13.18
C TYR A 131 2.73 1.76 14.38
N TYR A 132 3.38 1.97 15.52
CA TYR A 132 3.17 1.16 16.71
C TYR A 132 1.85 1.47 17.41
N SER A 133 1.48 2.74 17.56
CA SER A 133 0.19 3.09 18.18
C SER A 133 -1.01 2.63 17.35
N HIS A 134 -0.90 2.56 16.02
CA HIS A 134 -2.00 2.09 15.18
C HIS A 134 -2.33 0.61 15.46
N HIS A 135 -1.37 -0.21 15.91
CA HIS A 135 -1.62 -1.60 16.31
C HIS A 135 -2.52 -1.75 17.55
N LEU A 136 -2.75 -0.66 18.30
CA LEU A 136 -3.74 -0.62 19.37
C LEU A 136 -5.18 -0.84 18.87
N TYR A 137 -5.41 -0.94 17.55
CA TYR A 137 -6.69 -1.41 17.00
C TYR A 137 -7.13 -2.74 17.61
N ILE A 138 -6.20 -3.62 18.02
CA ILE A 138 -6.52 -4.89 18.67
C ILE A 138 -7.22 -4.62 20.02
N VAL A 139 -6.62 -3.73 20.83
CA VAL A 139 -7.19 -3.30 22.11
C VAL A 139 -8.54 -2.63 21.88
N PHE A 140 -8.63 -1.73 20.90
CA PHE A 140 -9.88 -1.05 20.54
C PHE A 140 -11.02 -2.04 20.22
N ILE A 141 -10.77 -3.04 19.36
CA ILE A 141 -11.79 -4.02 18.95
C ILE A 141 -12.22 -4.92 20.11
N VAL A 142 -11.29 -5.36 20.96
CA VAL A 142 -11.59 -6.20 22.14
C VAL A 142 -12.45 -5.43 23.14
N PHE A 143 -12.08 -4.19 23.48
CA PHE A 143 -12.89 -3.39 24.40
C PHE A 143 -14.21 -2.93 23.77
N PHE A 144 -14.26 -2.73 22.45
CA PHE A 144 -15.51 -2.47 21.75
C PHE A 144 -16.49 -3.64 21.85
N LEU A 145 -16.01 -4.89 21.75
CA LEU A 145 -16.83 -6.09 21.98
C LEU A 145 -17.47 -6.05 23.37
N PHE A 146 -16.69 -5.78 24.42
CA PHE A 146 -17.21 -5.68 25.79
C PHE A 146 -18.18 -4.50 25.99
N HIS A 147 -17.93 -3.38 25.32
CA HIS A 147 -18.81 -2.21 25.40
C HIS A 147 -20.13 -2.39 24.65
N GLY A 148 -20.06 -2.82 23.39
CA GLY A 148 -21.20 -2.97 22.48
C GLY A 148 -22.01 -4.24 22.73
N GLY A 149 -21.36 -5.33 23.15
CA GLY A 149 -21.92 -6.67 23.28
C GLY A 149 -22.14 -7.38 21.94
N ASP A 150 -22.46 -8.66 22.02
CA ASP A 150 -22.77 -9.59 20.90
C ASP A 150 -23.53 -8.94 19.72
N ARG A 151 -24.70 -8.35 19.96
CA ARG A 151 -25.58 -7.82 18.92
C ARG A 151 -24.91 -6.76 18.05
N HIS A 152 -24.18 -5.85 18.69
CA HIS A 152 -23.47 -4.77 18.01
C HIS A 152 -22.21 -5.30 17.33
N PHE A 153 -21.52 -6.23 17.99
CA PHE A 153 -20.33 -6.85 17.42
C PHE A 153 -20.63 -7.65 16.14
N TYR A 154 -21.79 -8.30 16.01
CA TYR A 154 -22.18 -8.99 14.76
C TYR A 154 -22.21 -8.07 13.54
N MET A 155 -22.49 -6.77 13.69
CA MET A 155 -22.44 -5.81 12.58
C MET A 155 -21.00 -5.50 12.15
N VAL A 156 -20.05 -5.48 13.09
CA VAL A 156 -18.63 -5.18 12.84
C VAL A 156 -17.84 -6.43 12.44
N PHE A 157 -18.32 -7.60 12.86
CA PHE A 157 -17.62 -8.88 12.75
C PHE A 157 -17.17 -9.24 11.33
N PRO A 158 -17.95 -9.09 10.24
CA PRO A 158 -17.51 -9.44 8.90
C PRO A 158 -16.22 -8.72 8.48
N GLY A 159 -16.10 -7.42 8.79
CA GLY A 159 -14.91 -6.63 8.49
C GLY A 159 -13.69 -7.11 9.28
N VAL A 160 -13.87 -7.40 10.58
CA VAL A 160 -12.81 -7.95 11.45
C VAL A 160 -12.37 -9.33 10.98
N PHE A 161 -13.31 -10.18 10.59
CA PHE A 161 -13.07 -11.53 10.10
C PHE A 161 -12.20 -11.52 8.83
N LEU A 162 -12.65 -10.78 7.82
CA LEU A 162 -11.93 -10.68 6.54
C LEU A 162 -10.54 -10.06 6.73
N PHE A 163 -10.41 -9.06 7.62
CA PHE A 163 -9.12 -8.45 7.93
C PHE A 163 -8.16 -9.42 8.62
N ALA A 164 -8.64 -10.21 9.58
CA ALA A 164 -7.83 -11.21 10.26
C ALA A 164 -7.37 -12.31 9.29
N LEU A 165 -8.28 -12.79 8.43
CA LEU A 165 -7.95 -13.76 7.39
C LEU A 165 -6.91 -13.19 6.41
N ASP A 166 -7.13 -11.99 5.86
CA ASP A 166 -6.19 -11.31 4.96
C ASP A 166 -4.83 -11.06 5.64
N LYS A 167 -4.80 -10.68 6.93
CA LYS A 167 -3.57 -10.54 7.71
C LYS A 167 -2.84 -11.88 7.85
N LEU A 168 -3.55 -12.96 8.16
CA LEU A 168 -2.96 -14.30 8.28
C LEU A 168 -2.36 -14.79 6.95
N LEU A 169 -3.10 -14.63 5.85
CA LEU A 169 -2.63 -14.99 4.52
C LEU A 169 -1.35 -14.23 4.14
N ARG A 170 -1.28 -12.93 4.44
CA ARG A 170 -0.08 -12.12 4.25
C ARG A 170 1.08 -12.55 5.14
N ILE A 171 0.82 -12.89 6.40
CA ILE A 171 1.86 -13.42 7.29
C ILE A 171 2.44 -14.70 6.70
N ILE A 172 1.60 -15.65 6.31
CA ILE A 172 2.03 -16.91 5.67
C ILE A 172 2.79 -16.61 4.37
N GLN A 173 2.34 -15.62 3.59
CA GLN A 173 3.00 -15.20 2.37
C GLN A 173 4.42 -14.69 2.63
N SER A 174 4.56 -13.82 3.61
CA SER A 174 5.82 -13.16 3.93
C SER A 174 6.84 -14.00 4.71
N ARG A 175 6.51 -15.23 5.11
CA ARG A 175 7.42 -16.06 5.93
C ARG A 175 8.74 -16.46 5.27
N PRO A 176 8.76 -16.88 3.99
CA PRO A 176 10.02 -17.22 3.33
C PRO A 176 10.84 -15.94 3.15
N GLU A 177 11.98 -15.86 3.81
CA GLU A 177 12.94 -14.78 3.61
C GLU A 177 13.77 -15.08 2.35
N THR A 178 14.06 -14.03 1.61
CA THR A 178 14.84 -14.08 0.37
C THR A 178 16.15 -13.32 0.58
N CYS A 179 17.16 -13.53 -0.25
CA CYS A 179 18.39 -12.74 -0.22
C CYS A 179 18.34 -11.66 -1.30
N ILE A 180 18.83 -10.46 -1.00
CA ILE A 180 19.09 -9.43 -2.01
C ILE A 180 20.12 -10.01 -3.01
N LEU A 181 19.88 -9.90 -4.32
CA LEU A 181 20.82 -10.37 -5.35
C LEU A 181 21.92 -9.35 -5.59
N SER A 182 21.51 -8.10 -5.82
CA SER A 182 22.42 -6.98 -6.01
C SER A 182 21.80 -5.68 -5.50
N ALA A 183 22.67 -4.75 -5.11
CA ALA A 183 22.29 -3.38 -4.82
C ALA A 183 23.15 -2.43 -5.65
N ARG A 184 22.53 -1.40 -6.24
CA ARG A 184 23.23 -0.33 -6.96
C ARG A 184 23.00 0.97 -6.25
N VAL A 185 24.07 1.69 -5.93
CA VAL A 185 24.01 2.95 -5.17
C VAL A 185 24.08 4.13 -6.12
N PHE A 186 23.12 5.04 -6.02
CA PHE A 186 23.07 6.27 -6.79
C PHE A 186 23.61 7.46 -5.99
N PRO A 187 24.29 8.43 -6.64
CA PRO A 187 24.75 9.67 -6.01
C PRO A 187 23.64 10.49 -5.35
N SER A 188 22.38 10.32 -5.79
CA SER A 188 21.21 11.04 -5.28
C SER A 188 20.67 10.51 -3.95
N ASN A 189 21.49 9.85 -3.12
CA ASN A 189 21.07 9.12 -1.92
C ASN A 189 19.91 8.15 -2.19
N ALA A 190 20.03 7.38 -3.27
CA ALA A 190 19.07 6.34 -3.62
C ALA A 190 19.79 5.02 -3.86
N ILE A 191 19.07 3.92 -3.71
CA ILE A 191 19.57 2.57 -3.97
C ILE A 191 18.57 1.84 -4.86
N GLU A 192 19.06 1.12 -5.86
CA GLU A 192 18.28 0.10 -6.53
C GLU A 192 18.59 -1.26 -5.89
N LEU A 193 17.55 -2.02 -5.57
CA LEU A 193 17.68 -3.40 -5.11
C LEU A 193 17.12 -4.35 -6.17
N THR A 194 17.87 -5.41 -6.44
CA THR A 194 17.41 -6.52 -7.27
C THR A 194 17.13 -7.73 -6.39
N LEU A 195 15.90 -8.24 -6.46
CA LEU A 195 15.39 -9.37 -5.67
C LEU A 195 15.11 -10.57 -6.57
N PRO A 196 15.25 -11.81 -6.06
CA PRO A 196 14.91 -13.01 -6.84
C PRO A 196 13.39 -13.14 -7.00
N LYS A 197 12.96 -13.56 -8.19
CA LYS A 197 11.56 -13.70 -8.58
C LYS A 197 11.27 -15.08 -9.16
N ASP A 198 10.12 -15.68 -8.79
CA ASP A 198 9.66 -16.88 -9.48
C ASP A 198 9.30 -16.53 -10.95
N PRO A 199 9.78 -17.28 -11.95
CA PRO A 199 9.45 -17.02 -13.36
C PRO A 199 7.95 -17.02 -13.67
N ARG A 200 7.16 -17.79 -12.91
CA ARG A 200 5.69 -17.87 -13.03
C ARG A 200 4.99 -16.66 -12.43
N LEU A 201 5.67 -15.89 -11.59
CA LEU A 201 5.12 -14.66 -11.05
C LEU A 201 5.11 -13.58 -12.12
N LYS A 202 3.90 -13.25 -12.57
CA LYS A 202 3.62 -12.09 -13.42
C LYS A 202 3.01 -10.97 -12.60
N TYR A 203 3.44 -9.76 -12.88
CA TYR A 203 2.94 -8.55 -12.24
C TYR A 203 2.80 -7.45 -13.28
N THR A 204 1.88 -6.53 -13.04
CA THR A 204 1.59 -5.40 -13.93
C THR A 204 2.52 -4.24 -13.63
N PRO A 205 2.82 -3.37 -14.61
CA PRO A 205 3.42 -2.06 -14.34
C PRO A 205 2.70 -1.33 -13.21
N THR A 206 3.43 -0.45 -12.53
CA THR A 206 2.97 0.30 -11.36
C THR A 206 2.60 -0.56 -10.14
N SER A 207 2.98 -1.84 -10.12
CA SER A 207 2.80 -2.69 -8.94
C SER A 207 3.69 -2.24 -7.78
N VAL A 208 3.19 -2.41 -6.57
CA VAL A 208 3.89 -2.13 -5.31
C VAL A 208 4.24 -3.44 -4.61
N ILE A 209 5.45 -3.50 -4.06
CA ILE A 209 5.90 -4.58 -3.18
C ILE A 209 6.18 -4.02 -1.79
N PHE A 210 5.84 -4.78 -0.76
CA PHE A 210 6.16 -4.44 0.63
C PHE A 210 7.39 -5.24 1.07
N LEU A 211 8.30 -4.54 1.72
CA LEU A 211 9.56 -5.10 2.19
C LEU A 211 9.67 -5.01 3.70
N LYS A 212 10.24 -6.04 4.31
CA LYS A 212 10.71 -6.06 5.69
C LYS A 212 12.11 -6.64 5.73
N ILE A 213 13.03 -5.91 6.33
CA ILE A 213 14.42 -6.32 6.51
C ILE A 213 14.63 -6.55 8.02
N PRO A 214 14.71 -7.82 8.49
CA PRO A 214 14.76 -8.13 9.91
C PRO A 214 15.95 -7.52 10.67
N SER A 215 17.09 -7.29 9.99
CA SER A 215 18.27 -6.63 10.57
C SER A 215 18.02 -5.16 10.92
N ILE A 216 17.06 -4.50 10.26
CA ILE A 216 16.69 -3.10 10.51
C ILE A 216 15.47 -3.02 11.43
N SER A 217 14.42 -3.81 11.13
CA SER A 217 13.21 -3.87 11.93
C SER A 217 12.53 -5.23 11.82
N LYS A 218 12.20 -5.83 12.96
CA LYS A 218 11.49 -7.11 13.04
C LYS A 218 10.02 -7.02 12.60
N SER A 219 9.45 -5.81 12.58
CA SER A 219 8.00 -5.64 12.43
C SER A 219 7.59 -4.63 11.36
N GLN A 220 8.45 -3.71 10.93
CA GLN A 220 8.08 -2.67 9.97
C GLN A 220 8.06 -3.20 8.53
N TRP A 221 6.97 -2.86 7.83
CA TRP A 221 6.78 -3.16 6.41
C TRP A 221 6.70 -1.85 5.64
N HIS A 222 7.51 -1.71 4.60
CA HIS A 222 7.59 -0.50 3.78
C HIS A 222 7.21 -0.79 2.32
N PRO A 223 6.28 -0.03 1.73
CA PRO A 223 5.89 -0.20 0.33
C PRO A 223 6.86 0.52 -0.62
N PHE A 224 7.17 -0.12 -1.74
CA PHE A 224 7.96 0.45 -2.84
C PHE A 224 7.37 0.05 -4.19
N SER A 225 7.34 0.99 -5.14
CA SER A 225 6.95 0.70 -6.51
C SER A 225 8.03 -0.14 -7.20
N ILE A 226 7.60 -1.17 -7.91
CA ILE A 226 8.47 -1.99 -8.74
C ILE A 226 8.88 -1.16 -9.96
N THR A 227 10.19 -1.14 -10.26
CA THR A 227 10.76 -0.42 -11.40
C THR A 227 10.96 -1.31 -12.61
N SER A 228 11.18 -2.62 -12.41
CA SER A 228 11.31 -3.61 -13.46
C SER A 228 9.98 -3.98 -14.13
N SER A 229 10.03 -4.57 -15.34
CA SER A 229 8.88 -5.22 -15.98
C SER A 229 8.94 -6.75 -15.87
N SER A 230 7.80 -7.41 -15.61
CA SER A 230 7.71 -8.88 -15.57
C SER A 230 7.80 -9.55 -16.95
N SER A 231 7.75 -8.75 -18.02
CA SER A 231 7.89 -9.15 -19.42
C SER A 231 9.37 -9.20 -19.82
N VAL A 232 10.17 -8.26 -19.31
CA VAL A 232 11.63 -8.20 -19.52
C VAL A 232 12.36 -9.11 -18.53
N ASP A 233 12.12 -8.90 -17.24
CA ASP A 233 12.83 -9.57 -16.17
C ASP A 233 12.08 -10.81 -15.68
N LYS A 234 12.50 -11.98 -16.21
CA LYS A 234 11.87 -13.26 -15.85
C LYS A 234 12.22 -13.73 -14.44
N ASN A 235 13.43 -13.47 -13.96
CA ASN A 235 13.96 -14.08 -12.72
C ASN A 235 14.23 -13.06 -11.61
N SER A 236 13.99 -11.77 -11.85
CA SER A 236 14.26 -10.70 -10.89
C SER A 236 13.12 -9.69 -10.78
N ILE A 237 13.11 -8.97 -9.66
CA ILE A 237 12.32 -7.75 -9.44
C ILE A 237 13.30 -6.67 -9.01
N SER A 238 13.24 -5.51 -9.66
CA SER A 238 14.01 -4.33 -9.27
C SER A 238 13.11 -3.27 -8.63
N ILE A 239 13.65 -2.57 -7.64
CA ILE A 239 13.00 -1.46 -6.94
C ILE A 239 14.03 -0.37 -6.67
N ILE A 240 13.61 0.90 -6.69
CA ILE A 240 14.46 2.03 -6.32
C ILE A 240 13.92 2.67 -5.05
N ILE A 241 14.80 2.84 -4.07
CA ILE A 241 14.50 3.38 -2.74
C ILE A 241 15.32 4.64 -2.54
N LYS A 242 14.65 5.78 -2.30
CA LYS A 242 15.30 7.03 -1.91
C LYS A 242 15.42 7.12 -0.39
N CYS A 243 16.55 7.62 0.10
CA CYS A 243 16.83 7.72 1.53
C CYS A 243 16.19 8.98 2.13
N GLU A 244 14.95 8.85 2.59
CA GLU A 244 14.18 9.98 3.15
C GLU A 244 13.73 9.78 4.61
N GLY A 245 13.93 8.58 5.18
CA GLY A 245 13.59 8.27 6.57
C GLY A 245 14.56 7.31 7.25
N GLN A 246 14.39 7.13 8.56
CA GLN A 246 15.31 6.32 9.37
C GLN A 246 15.49 4.90 8.84
N TRP A 247 14.40 4.21 8.47
CA TRP A 247 14.47 2.86 7.91
C TRP A 247 15.26 2.81 6.60
N THR A 248 15.00 3.73 5.68
CA THR A 248 15.71 3.80 4.38
C THR A 248 17.18 4.20 4.54
N SER A 249 17.49 5.08 5.50
CA SER A 249 18.87 5.47 5.80
C SER A 249 19.65 4.33 6.46
N SER A 250 19.03 3.56 7.36
CA SER A 250 19.65 2.35 7.93
C SER A 250 19.97 1.32 6.84
N LEU A 251 19.06 1.14 5.88
CA LEU A 251 19.29 0.25 4.74
C LEU A 251 20.45 0.72 3.86
N TYR A 252 20.47 2.02 3.53
CA TYR A 252 21.56 2.63 2.78
C TYR A 252 22.92 2.43 3.46
N ASN A 253 23.01 2.73 4.76
CA ASN A 253 24.23 2.57 5.53
C ASN A 253 24.66 1.11 5.63
N GLN A 254 23.72 0.18 5.78
CA GLN A 254 24.02 -1.26 5.82
C GLN A 254 24.61 -1.73 4.48
N ILE A 255 24.04 -1.30 3.35
CA ILE A 255 24.57 -1.61 2.01
C ILE A 255 25.93 -0.96 1.77
N HIS A 256 26.11 0.28 2.24
CA HIS A 256 27.37 0.99 2.14
C HIS A 256 28.49 0.32 2.98
N ALA A 257 28.18 -0.16 4.18
CA ALA A 257 29.13 -0.87 5.02
C ALA A 257 29.56 -2.22 4.40
N GLU A 258 28.61 -2.98 3.83
CA GLU A 258 28.94 -4.23 3.12
C GLU A 258 29.72 -3.99 1.82
N LYS A 259 29.65 -2.78 1.26
CA LYS A 259 30.47 -2.36 0.11
C LYS A 259 31.94 -2.15 0.51
N GLU A 260 32.19 -1.55 1.67
CA GLU A 260 33.53 -1.26 2.19
C GLU A 260 34.25 -2.50 2.75
N SER A 261 33.49 -3.54 3.13
CA SER A 261 34.06 -4.82 3.57
C SER A 261 34.66 -5.59 2.39
N GLU A 262 36.00 -5.69 2.34
CA GLU A 262 36.78 -6.45 1.33
C GLU A 262 36.66 -7.98 1.42
N SER A 263 35.75 -8.51 2.24
CA SER A 263 35.57 -9.96 2.35
C SER A 263 35.05 -10.55 1.03
N ASP A 264 35.77 -11.55 0.48
CA ASP A 264 35.40 -12.32 -0.73
C ASP A 264 34.00 -12.98 -0.68
N LEU A 265 33.37 -12.99 0.50
CA LEU A 265 32.04 -13.54 0.74
C LEU A 265 31.10 -12.48 1.34
N ARG A 266 30.59 -11.55 0.50
CA ARG A 266 29.56 -10.59 0.93
C ARG A 266 28.34 -11.30 1.49
N LYS A 267 27.96 -10.97 2.73
CA LYS A 267 26.89 -11.64 3.47
C LYS A 267 25.54 -11.40 2.81
N CYS A 268 24.70 -12.43 2.75
CA CYS A 268 23.30 -12.26 2.35
C CYS A 268 22.60 -11.32 3.33
N ILE A 269 21.90 -10.32 2.80
CA ILE A 269 20.96 -9.50 3.56
C ILE A 269 19.56 -10.12 3.41
N PRO A 270 19.00 -10.73 4.47
CA PRO A 270 17.68 -11.35 4.41
C PRO A 270 16.59 -10.29 4.28
N ILE A 271 15.65 -10.53 3.37
CA ILE A 271 14.52 -9.65 3.10
C ILE A 271 13.24 -10.48 2.90
N ALA A 272 12.21 -10.13 3.67
CA ALA A 272 10.87 -10.68 3.53
C ALA A 272 10.06 -9.78 2.60
N THR A 273 9.34 -10.39 1.65
CA THR A 273 8.56 -9.70 0.63
C THR A 273 7.07 -10.03 0.73
N GLU A 274 6.22 -9.04 0.51
CA GLU A 274 4.76 -9.17 0.44
C GLU A 274 4.25 -8.43 -0.82
N GLY A 275 3.40 -9.06 -1.62
CA GLY A 275 3.02 -8.58 -2.96
C GLY A 275 3.66 -9.41 -4.07
N PRO A 276 3.72 -8.93 -5.34
CA PRO A 276 3.31 -7.60 -5.81
C PRO A 276 1.80 -7.32 -5.76
N TYR A 277 1.43 -6.07 -5.48
CA TYR A 277 0.07 -5.55 -5.55
C TYR A 277 -0.01 -4.51 -6.67
N GLY A 278 -0.76 -4.82 -7.72
CA GLY A 278 -0.87 -3.96 -8.90
C GLY A 278 -2.31 -3.77 -9.37
N PRO A 279 -2.53 -2.87 -10.34
CA PRO A 279 -3.84 -2.64 -10.92
C PRO A 279 -4.43 -3.91 -11.55
N ALA A 280 -5.76 -3.95 -11.66
CA ALA A 280 -6.48 -5.04 -12.33
C ALA A 280 -6.35 -4.97 -13.86
N SER A 281 -6.29 -3.76 -14.41
CA SER A 281 -6.17 -3.47 -15.84
C SER A 281 -5.10 -2.41 -16.09
N LEU A 282 -4.59 -2.37 -17.33
CA LEU A 282 -3.62 -1.37 -17.79
C LEU A 282 -4.33 -0.29 -18.61
N ASP A 283 -5.23 0.46 -17.96
CA ASP A 283 -6.08 1.44 -18.63
C ASP A 283 -5.27 2.52 -19.38
N PHE A 284 -4.04 2.78 -18.96
CA PHE A 284 -3.16 3.74 -19.64
C PHE A 284 -2.67 3.26 -21.01
N LEU A 285 -2.72 1.96 -21.32
CA LEU A 285 -2.36 1.46 -22.65
C LEU A 285 -3.45 1.72 -23.70
N ARG A 286 -4.63 2.21 -23.30
CA ARG A 286 -5.73 2.48 -24.23
C ARG A 286 -5.53 3.73 -25.09
N TYR A 287 -4.65 4.63 -24.65
CA TYR A 287 -4.43 5.92 -25.31
C TYR A 287 -3.42 5.77 -26.45
N ASP A 288 -3.70 6.43 -27.58
CA ASP A 288 -2.77 6.48 -28.71
C ASP A 288 -1.56 7.40 -28.40
N ASN A 289 -1.72 8.36 -27.48
CA ASN A 289 -0.67 9.27 -27.05
C ASN A 289 -0.61 9.37 -25.52
N LEU A 290 0.60 9.34 -24.96
CA LEU A 290 0.81 9.46 -23.52
C LEU A 290 1.67 10.66 -23.15
N LEU A 291 1.24 11.40 -22.12
CA LEU A 291 2.04 12.39 -21.42
C LEU A 291 2.32 11.89 -19.99
N LEU A 292 3.57 11.52 -19.74
CA LEU A 292 4.04 11.07 -18.43
C LEU A 292 4.69 12.26 -17.70
N VAL A 293 4.31 12.52 -16.45
CA VAL A 293 4.85 13.62 -15.64
C VAL A 293 5.34 13.10 -14.29
N ALA A 294 6.65 13.07 -14.10
CA ALA A 294 7.31 12.58 -12.91
C ALA A 294 7.96 13.70 -12.10
N GLY A 295 7.90 13.59 -10.76
CA GLY A 295 8.60 14.48 -9.84
C GLY A 295 9.43 13.72 -8.82
N GLY A 296 10.75 13.89 -8.83
CA GLY A 296 11.70 13.18 -7.95
C GLY A 296 11.53 11.66 -8.01
N ILE A 297 11.44 10.97 -6.87
CA ILE A 297 11.27 9.51 -6.82
C ILE A 297 9.95 9.01 -7.44
N GLY A 298 9.00 9.91 -7.73
CA GLY A 298 7.78 9.62 -8.50
C GLY A 298 8.03 9.12 -9.93
N LEU A 299 9.29 9.11 -10.40
CA LEU A 299 9.74 8.45 -11.63
C LEU A 299 9.53 6.93 -11.61
N THR A 300 9.71 6.29 -10.45
CA THR A 300 9.72 4.81 -10.31
C THR A 300 8.59 4.03 -10.99
N PRO A 301 7.30 4.38 -10.87
CA PRO A 301 6.23 3.69 -11.60
C PRO A 301 6.36 3.83 -13.12
N PHE A 302 6.84 4.97 -13.63
CA PHE A 302 7.01 5.19 -15.06
C PHE A 302 8.13 4.34 -15.65
N LEU A 303 9.18 4.02 -14.87
CA LEU A 303 10.21 3.07 -15.31
C LEU A 303 9.58 1.71 -15.69
N SER A 304 8.69 1.19 -14.83
CA SER A 304 7.99 -0.07 -15.12
C SER A 304 7.05 0.00 -16.33
N ILE A 305 6.42 1.16 -16.55
CA ILE A 305 5.56 1.40 -17.72
C ILE A 305 6.39 1.39 -19.00
N LEU A 306 7.48 2.16 -19.03
CA LEU A 306 8.33 2.30 -20.21
C LEU A 306 9.01 0.98 -20.58
N GLN A 307 9.54 0.24 -19.59
CA GLN A 307 10.11 -1.09 -19.84
C GLN A 307 9.07 -2.09 -20.38
N GLU A 308 7.83 -2.05 -19.87
CA GLU A 308 6.76 -2.92 -20.36
C GLU A 308 6.40 -2.59 -21.82
N ILE A 309 6.24 -1.31 -22.15
CA ILE A 309 5.93 -0.89 -23.53
C ILE A 309 7.09 -1.29 -24.46
N GLY A 310 8.35 -1.06 -24.06
CA GLY A 310 9.54 -1.47 -24.83
C GLY A 310 9.56 -2.96 -25.12
N SER A 311 9.29 -3.79 -24.11
CA SER A 311 9.29 -5.25 -24.26
C SER A 311 8.25 -5.79 -25.25
N LYS A 312 7.10 -5.10 -25.37
CA LYS A 312 5.97 -5.56 -26.15
C LYS A 312 5.92 -4.98 -27.56
N LEU A 313 6.64 -3.89 -27.82
CA LEU A 313 6.80 -3.38 -29.18
C LEU A 313 7.56 -4.37 -30.07
N ASN A 314 8.51 -5.11 -29.49
CA ASN A 314 9.18 -6.26 -30.12
C ASN A 314 8.24 -7.42 -30.48
N ASN A 315 7.02 -7.44 -29.92
CA ASN A 315 6.01 -8.46 -30.16
C ASN A 315 4.75 -7.82 -30.77
N SER A 316 4.72 -7.75 -32.10
CA SER A 316 3.81 -7.01 -33.01
C SER A 316 2.29 -7.23 -32.90
N ARG A 317 1.75 -7.76 -31.79
CA ARG A 317 0.33 -8.14 -31.66
C ARG A 317 -0.57 -7.17 -30.89
N ASN A 318 -0.02 -6.16 -30.20
CA ASN A 318 -0.82 -5.26 -29.36
C ASN A 318 -0.71 -3.80 -29.82
N LYS A 319 -1.84 -3.08 -29.77
CA LYS A 319 -1.92 -1.62 -29.99
C LYS A 319 -1.27 -0.91 -28.80
N TYR A 320 -0.23 -0.11 -29.06
CA TYR A 320 0.47 0.72 -28.07
C TYR A 320 0.39 2.19 -28.42
N PRO A 321 0.64 3.09 -27.45
CA PRO A 321 0.75 4.51 -27.72
C PRO A 321 1.83 4.78 -28.77
N SER A 322 1.47 5.46 -29.85
CA SER A 322 2.38 5.81 -30.95
C SER A 322 3.36 6.91 -30.57
N ARG A 323 3.03 7.76 -29.59
CA ARG A 323 3.87 8.87 -29.11
C ARG A 323 3.83 8.99 -27.60
N ILE A 324 5.01 9.11 -26.97
CA ILE A 324 5.12 9.28 -25.52
C ILE A 324 5.96 10.53 -25.23
N GLN A 325 5.38 11.53 -24.58
CA GLN A 325 6.16 12.63 -24.02
C GLN A 325 6.40 12.37 -22.54
N PHE A 326 7.67 12.36 -22.14
CA PHE A 326 8.04 12.17 -20.75
C PHE A 326 8.63 13.45 -20.15
N ILE A 327 7.99 13.97 -19.12
CA ILE A 327 8.45 15.14 -18.37
C ILE A 327 8.94 14.68 -17.01
N TYR A 328 10.22 14.90 -16.73
CA TYR A 328 10.82 14.56 -15.45
C TYR A 328 11.31 15.81 -14.74
N THR A 329 10.81 16.08 -13.53
CA THR A 329 11.18 17.25 -12.73
C THR A 329 11.95 16.82 -11.50
N VAL A 330 13.15 17.37 -11.32
CA VAL A 330 14.05 17.11 -10.20
C VAL A 330 14.48 18.39 -9.52
N LYS A 331 14.96 18.27 -8.27
CA LYS A 331 15.53 19.42 -7.56
C LYS A 331 16.92 19.71 -8.08
N ASN A 332 17.75 18.66 -8.15
CA ASN A 332 19.17 18.73 -8.45
C ASN A 332 19.53 17.83 -9.65
N SER A 333 20.59 18.16 -10.40
CA SER A 333 21.05 17.40 -11.57
C SER A 333 21.48 15.97 -11.21
N HIS A 334 22.02 15.75 -10.02
CA HIS A 334 22.39 14.41 -9.56
C HIS A 334 21.22 13.40 -9.54
N GLU A 335 19.97 13.85 -9.45
CA GLU A 335 18.78 12.96 -9.47
C GLU A 335 18.42 12.45 -10.89
N ILE A 336 19.09 12.96 -11.92
CA ILE A 336 18.93 12.52 -13.32
C ILE A 336 19.46 11.09 -13.49
N CYS A 337 20.42 10.69 -12.65
CA CYS A 337 20.96 9.33 -12.60
C CYS A 337 19.88 8.24 -12.45
N LEU A 338 18.71 8.57 -11.88
CA LEU A 338 17.60 7.63 -11.70
C LEU A 338 16.93 7.21 -13.03
N LEU A 339 17.26 7.87 -14.15
CA LEU A 339 16.80 7.49 -15.50
C LEU A 339 17.62 6.35 -16.11
N GLU A 340 18.75 5.97 -15.52
CA GLU A 340 19.63 4.93 -16.07
C GLU A 340 18.90 3.62 -16.44
N PRO A 341 17.93 3.09 -15.65
CA PRO A 341 17.25 1.84 -15.98
C PRO A 341 16.40 1.87 -17.26
N ILE A 342 16.19 3.04 -17.86
CA ILE A 342 15.45 3.22 -19.11
C ILE A 342 16.29 3.83 -20.23
N LEU A 343 17.60 3.99 -20.01
CA LEU A 343 18.48 4.64 -21.00
C LEU A 343 18.44 3.91 -22.34
N ASP A 344 18.46 2.58 -22.34
CA ASP A 344 18.35 1.78 -23.57
C ASP A 344 17.05 2.05 -24.35
N GLN A 345 15.92 2.27 -23.65
CA GLN A 345 14.65 2.60 -24.31
C GLN A 345 14.58 4.05 -24.80
N LEU A 346 15.34 4.96 -24.18
CA LEU A 346 15.48 6.34 -24.64
C LEU A 346 16.36 6.43 -25.90
N LEU A 347 17.27 5.48 -26.08
CA LEU A 347 18.20 5.43 -27.20
C LEU A 347 17.61 4.82 -28.48
N ASP A 348 16.60 3.96 -28.37
CA ASP A 348 15.92 3.32 -29.51
C ASP A 348 14.81 4.20 -30.11
N VAL A 349 15.22 5.35 -30.67
CA VAL A 349 14.31 6.39 -31.21
C VAL A 349 13.54 5.92 -32.45
N GLU A 350 14.10 4.98 -33.22
CA GLU A 350 13.51 4.53 -34.48
C GLU A 350 12.23 3.71 -34.28
N GLN A 351 12.14 2.94 -33.19
CA GLN A 351 10.92 2.22 -32.83
C GLN A 351 10.05 3.01 -31.85
N PHE A 352 10.67 3.84 -31.00
CA PHE A 352 10.04 4.40 -29.83
C PHE A 352 10.06 5.94 -29.88
N HIS A 353 8.91 6.57 -30.17
CA HIS A 353 8.80 8.04 -30.13
C HIS A 353 8.67 8.55 -28.68
N ILE A 354 9.67 8.31 -27.83
CA ILE A 354 9.79 8.99 -26.51
C ILE A 354 10.48 10.33 -26.69
N LYS A 355 9.81 11.39 -26.27
CA LYS A 355 10.41 12.71 -26.11
C LYS A 355 10.59 13.04 -24.64
N LEU A 356 11.81 12.88 -24.11
CA LEU A 356 12.15 13.22 -22.73
C LEU A 356 12.44 14.73 -22.58
N LYS A 357 11.85 15.35 -21.57
CA LYS A 357 12.16 16.71 -21.10
C LYS A 357 12.44 16.70 -19.60
N VAL A 358 13.67 17.02 -19.23
CA VAL A 358 14.13 17.09 -17.83
C VAL A 358 14.14 18.54 -17.35
N PHE A 359 13.54 18.79 -16.19
CA PHE A 359 13.51 20.11 -15.55
C PHE A 359 14.22 20.05 -14.19
N VAL A 360 15.36 20.73 -14.08
CA VAL A 360 16.14 20.87 -12.84
C VAL A 360 15.78 22.21 -12.20
N THR A 361 15.22 22.17 -10.99
CA THR A 361 14.51 23.33 -10.41
C THR A 361 15.30 24.15 -9.40
N ARG A 362 16.44 23.67 -8.90
CA ARG A 362 17.28 24.40 -7.92
C ARG A 362 18.65 24.82 -8.43
N GLU A 363 19.05 24.33 -9.59
CA GLU A 363 20.34 24.64 -10.21
C GLU A 363 20.12 25.51 -11.43
N ASN A 364 20.98 26.52 -11.59
CA ASN A 364 21.03 27.38 -12.77
C ASN A 364 22.36 27.10 -13.47
N GLN A 365 22.32 26.24 -14.48
CA GLN A 365 23.45 25.97 -15.36
C GLN A 365 23.12 26.45 -16.77
N PRO A 366 24.14 26.79 -17.59
CA PRO A 366 23.93 27.01 -19.02
C PRO A 366 23.31 25.78 -19.67
N SER A 367 22.73 25.94 -20.87
CA SER A 367 22.11 24.85 -21.62
C SER A 367 23.14 23.76 -21.95
N THR A 368 23.26 22.76 -21.08
CA THR A 368 24.00 21.53 -21.30
C THR A 368 23.09 20.50 -21.94
N THR A 369 23.66 19.49 -22.60
CA THR A 369 22.88 18.36 -23.12
C THR A 369 22.64 17.32 -22.02
N LEU A 370 21.59 16.50 -22.15
CA LEU A 370 21.36 15.39 -21.22
C LEU A 370 22.60 14.48 -21.15
N ARG A 371 23.27 14.30 -22.29
CA ARG A 371 24.51 13.55 -22.43
C ARG A 371 25.63 14.07 -21.55
N GLU A 372 25.93 15.37 -21.60
CA GLU A 372 27.00 15.97 -20.79
C GLU A 372 26.75 15.73 -19.30
N VAL A 373 25.51 15.97 -18.87
CA VAL A 373 25.12 15.75 -17.47
C VAL A 373 25.22 14.28 -17.07
N LEU A 374 24.88 13.34 -17.97
CA LEU A 374 25.03 11.91 -17.69
C LEU A 374 26.50 11.45 -17.67
N LYS A 375 27.36 12.04 -18.49
CA LYS A 375 28.82 11.75 -18.50
C LYS A 375 29.52 12.28 -17.27
N ASP A 376 29.06 13.39 -16.71
CA ASP A 376 29.62 14.01 -15.51
C ASP A 376 29.15 13.33 -14.21
N LEU A 377 28.24 12.35 -14.28
CA LEU A 377 27.78 11.63 -13.10
C LEU A 377 28.82 10.60 -12.64
N PRO A 378 29.02 10.45 -11.31
CA PRO A 378 29.86 9.39 -10.76
C PRO A 378 29.40 8.01 -11.23
N ASP A 379 30.36 7.14 -11.52
CA ASP A 379 30.09 5.74 -11.88
C ASP A 379 29.23 5.04 -10.82
N MET A 380 28.13 4.47 -11.29
CA MET A 380 27.22 3.71 -10.44
C MET A 380 27.83 2.35 -10.13
N GLN A 381 28.22 2.15 -8.88
CA GLN A 381 28.80 0.88 -8.46
C GLN A 381 27.69 -0.07 -8.00
N THR A 382 27.71 -1.28 -8.57
CA THR A 382 26.80 -2.37 -8.23
C THR A 382 27.50 -3.37 -7.32
N THR A 383 26.91 -3.65 -6.16
CA THR A 383 27.36 -4.68 -5.24
C THR A 383 26.50 -5.93 -5.40
N ASN A 384 27.12 -7.05 -5.74
CA ASN A 384 26.47 -8.37 -5.76
C ASN A 384 26.63 -9.04 -4.39
N PHE A 385 25.60 -9.75 -3.93
CA PHE A 385 25.59 -10.47 -2.65
C PHE A 385 25.59 -11.99 -2.86
N SER A 386 26.08 -12.74 -1.87
CA SER A 386 26.03 -14.20 -1.90
C SER A 386 24.60 -14.73 -1.72
N THR A 387 24.27 -15.80 -2.45
CA THR A 387 22.97 -16.51 -2.37
C THR A 387 23.06 -17.86 -1.65
N THR A 388 24.21 -18.20 -1.06
CA THR A 388 24.51 -19.55 -0.53
C THR A 388 23.64 -19.99 0.64
N HIS A 389 23.00 -19.06 1.36
CA HIS A 389 22.13 -19.34 2.48
C HIS A 389 20.68 -18.95 2.15
N SER A 390 19.90 -19.92 1.67
CA SER A 390 18.45 -19.88 1.42
C SER A 390 17.94 -18.69 0.59
N SER A 391 17.94 -18.81 -0.74
CA SER A 391 17.18 -17.91 -1.60
C SER A 391 15.85 -18.55 -2.00
N TYR A 392 14.79 -18.28 -1.24
CA TYR A 392 13.45 -18.43 -1.79
C TYR A 392 13.26 -17.35 -2.86
N ALA A 393 12.63 -17.68 -3.98
CA ALA A 393 12.21 -16.67 -4.93
C ALA A 393 10.95 -15.97 -4.40
N THR A 394 10.78 -14.68 -4.70
CA THR A 394 9.55 -13.96 -4.38
C THR A 394 8.37 -14.65 -5.06
N CYS A 395 7.56 -15.35 -4.27
CA CYS A 395 6.30 -15.96 -4.69
C CYS A 395 5.18 -14.97 -4.34
N GLY A 396 4.55 -14.41 -5.37
CA GLY A 396 3.49 -13.42 -5.23
C GLY A 396 2.25 -13.91 -4.46
N PRO A 397 1.23 -13.06 -4.33
CA PRO A 397 -0.03 -13.49 -3.72
C PRO A 397 -0.65 -14.63 -4.53
N GLU A 398 -1.47 -15.44 -3.88
CA GLU A 398 -2.30 -16.42 -4.58
C GLU A 398 -3.26 -15.71 -5.55
N SER A 399 -3.76 -16.43 -6.55
CA SER A 399 -4.73 -15.85 -7.47
C SER A 399 -5.95 -15.32 -6.72
N LEU A 400 -6.58 -14.27 -7.25
CA LEU A 400 -7.79 -13.69 -6.64
C LEU A 400 -8.89 -14.73 -6.43
N THR A 401 -9.02 -15.67 -7.37
CA THR A 401 -9.95 -16.79 -7.27
C THR A 401 -9.64 -17.70 -6.08
N TRP A 402 -8.38 -18.01 -5.83
CA TRP A 402 -7.96 -18.83 -4.70
C TRP A 402 -8.15 -18.12 -3.36
N MET A 403 -7.89 -16.81 -3.34
CA MET A 403 -8.15 -15.98 -2.16
C MET A 403 -9.65 -15.95 -1.84
N ALA A 404 -10.50 -15.83 -2.85
CA ALA A 404 -11.95 -15.88 -2.69
C ALA A 404 -12.44 -17.26 -2.23
N THR A 405 -11.91 -18.36 -2.76
CA THR A 405 -12.29 -19.70 -2.31
C THR A 405 -11.88 -19.96 -0.86
N ILE A 406 -10.67 -19.53 -0.45
CA ILE A 406 -10.26 -19.60 0.96
C ILE A 406 -11.22 -18.81 1.85
N ALA A 407 -11.57 -17.58 1.45
CA ALA A 407 -12.48 -16.73 2.22
C ALA A 407 -13.87 -17.35 2.35
N MET A 408 -14.42 -17.89 1.27
CA MET A 408 -15.72 -18.57 1.27
C MET A 408 -15.69 -19.82 2.15
N PHE A 409 -14.68 -20.67 2.01
CA PHE A 409 -14.54 -21.88 2.81
C PHE A 409 -14.34 -21.57 4.30
N SER A 410 -13.52 -20.57 4.62
CA SER A 410 -13.31 -20.08 5.98
C SER A 410 -14.63 -19.57 6.60
N SER A 411 -15.43 -18.84 5.82
CA SER A 411 -16.73 -18.34 6.25
C SER A 411 -17.74 -19.46 6.50
N ILE A 412 -17.78 -20.49 5.64
CA ILE A 412 -18.64 -21.66 5.81
C ILE A 412 -18.26 -22.42 7.09
N ILE A 413 -16.97 -22.70 7.30
CA ILE A 413 -16.48 -23.36 8.52
C ILE A 413 -16.86 -22.56 9.75
N PHE A 414 -16.66 -21.24 9.73
CA PHE A 414 -17.05 -20.38 10.83
C PHE A 414 -18.54 -20.49 11.15
N LEU A 415 -19.42 -20.42 10.15
CA LEU A 415 -20.88 -20.54 10.34
C LEU A 415 -21.29 -21.92 10.88
N LEU A 416 -20.65 -22.99 10.39
CA LEU A 416 -20.90 -24.35 10.89
C LEU A 416 -20.46 -24.51 12.35
N LEU A 417 -19.28 -24.00 12.72
CA LEU A 417 -18.80 -24.01 14.10
C LEU A 417 -19.69 -23.18 15.01
N LEU A 418 -20.09 -21.98 14.58
CA LEU A 418 -20.98 -21.12 15.35
C LEU A 418 -22.34 -21.80 15.58
N SER A 419 -22.91 -22.43 14.54
CA SER A 419 -24.14 -23.22 14.64
C SER A 419 -23.99 -24.41 15.61
N PHE A 420 -22.88 -25.14 15.50
CA PHE A 420 -22.55 -26.26 16.38
C PHE A 420 -22.44 -25.82 17.84
N PHE A 421 -21.67 -24.79 18.14
CA PHE A 421 -21.53 -24.29 19.51
C PHE A 421 -22.85 -23.75 20.07
N ASN A 422 -23.63 -23.05 19.26
CA ASN A 422 -24.95 -22.56 19.70
C ASN A 422 -25.95 -23.70 19.93
N HIS A 423 -25.85 -24.81 19.19
CA HIS A 423 -26.73 -25.96 19.40
C HIS A 423 -26.31 -26.83 20.60
N PHE A 424 -25.01 -27.11 20.77
CA PHE A 424 -24.54 -28.07 21.77
C PHE A 424 -24.04 -27.46 23.08
N VAL A 425 -23.53 -26.22 23.07
CA VAL A 425 -23.00 -25.57 24.30
C VAL A 425 -24.08 -24.75 24.98
N VAL A 426 -24.98 -24.12 24.22
CA VAL A 426 -26.06 -23.28 24.77
C VAL A 426 -27.33 -24.10 25.08
N SER A 427 -27.49 -25.27 24.46
CA SER A 427 -28.56 -26.22 24.77
C SER A 427 -27.97 -27.51 25.35
N PRO A 428 -28.03 -27.65 26.68
CA PRO A 428 -28.80 -28.76 27.24
C PRO A 428 -29.72 -28.30 28.39
N ALA A 429 -31.01 -28.65 28.27
CA ALA A 429 -32.06 -28.60 29.29
C ALA A 429 -32.51 -27.21 29.80
N LYS A 430 -33.55 -26.65 29.16
CA LYS A 430 -34.46 -25.69 29.81
C LYS A 430 -35.08 -26.32 31.07
N LYS A 431 -34.69 -25.84 32.26
CA LYS A 431 -35.60 -25.77 33.44
C LYS A 431 -36.12 -24.33 33.55
N PRO A 432 -37.40 -24.11 33.88
CA PRO A 432 -38.08 -22.83 33.67
C PRO A 432 -37.72 -21.73 34.69
N SER A 433 -36.59 -21.83 35.42
CA SER A 433 -36.30 -20.94 36.55
C SER A 433 -34.83 -20.49 36.69
N GLN A 434 -33.98 -20.60 35.67
CA GLN A 434 -32.59 -20.11 35.76
C GLN A 434 -32.27 -18.99 34.76
N GLU A 435 -31.44 -18.07 35.26
CA GLU A 435 -31.06 -16.79 34.68
C GLU A 435 -30.69 -16.87 33.19
N LYS A 436 -31.08 -15.83 32.43
CA LYS A 436 -30.59 -15.60 31.07
C LYS A 436 -29.07 -15.78 31.03
N ASN A 437 -28.60 -16.69 30.18
CA ASN A 437 -27.18 -16.89 29.90
C ASN A 437 -26.46 -15.54 29.77
N SER A 438 -25.34 -15.39 30.49
CA SER A 438 -24.58 -14.15 30.49
C SER A 438 -24.09 -13.84 29.08
N THR A 439 -24.25 -12.60 28.62
CA THR A 439 -23.78 -12.12 27.30
C THR A 439 -22.30 -12.48 27.04
N SER A 440 -21.50 -12.52 28.11
CA SER A 440 -20.09 -12.94 28.10
C SER A 440 -19.85 -14.36 27.56
N GLN A 441 -20.75 -15.31 27.82
CA GLN A 441 -20.60 -16.69 27.31
C GLN A 441 -20.77 -16.76 25.79
N MET A 442 -21.70 -15.99 25.22
CA MET A 442 -21.92 -15.94 23.77
C MET A 442 -20.76 -15.25 23.06
N ASP A 443 -20.24 -14.17 23.65
CA ASP A 443 -19.05 -13.47 23.14
C ASP A 443 -17.84 -14.41 23.10
N LEU A 444 -17.65 -15.24 24.14
CA LEU A 444 -16.58 -16.23 24.19
C LEU A 444 -16.72 -17.31 23.10
N LEU A 445 -17.93 -17.84 22.89
CA LEU A 445 -18.19 -18.83 21.84
C LEU A 445 -17.94 -18.26 20.43
N LEU A 446 -18.32 -17.00 20.21
CA LEU A 446 -18.06 -16.29 18.96
C LEU A 446 -16.55 -16.16 18.70
N ILE A 447 -15.79 -15.74 19.73
CA ILE A 447 -14.33 -15.62 19.67
C ILE A 447 -13.68 -16.99 19.39
N CYS A 448 -14.12 -18.05 20.05
CA CYS A 448 -13.57 -19.40 19.84
C CYS A 448 -13.84 -19.90 18.42
N SER A 449 -15.08 -19.77 17.92
CA SER A 449 -15.46 -20.13 16.55
C SER A 449 -14.61 -19.38 15.52
N PHE A 450 -14.40 -18.09 15.77
CA PHE A 450 -13.56 -17.22 14.97
C PHE A 450 -12.11 -17.70 14.89
N PHE A 451 -11.47 -17.92 16.05
CA PHE A 451 -10.08 -18.35 16.11
C PHE A 451 -9.88 -19.71 15.43
N ILE A 452 -10.77 -20.67 15.67
CA ILE A 452 -10.69 -22.01 15.06
C ILE A 452 -10.78 -21.92 13.53
N ALA A 453 -11.75 -21.17 13.00
CA ALA A 453 -11.93 -21.02 11.55
C ALA A 453 -10.72 -20.37 10.86
N VAL A 454 -10.16 -19.32 11.47
CA VAL A 454 -8.98 -18.61 10.96
C VAL A 454 -7.74 -19.50 11.02
N VAL A 455 -7.50 -20.21 12.13
CA VAL A 455 -6.35 -21.12 12.29
C VAL A 455 -6.41 -22.27 11.29
N PHE A 456 -7.57 -22.92 11.14
CA PHE A 456 -7.74 -24.04 10.20
C PHE A 456 -7.46 -23.59 8.75
N SER A 457 -8.00 -22.43 8.37
CA SER A 457 -7.75 -21.83 7.05
C SER A 457 -6.27 -21.53 6.84
N GLY A 458 -5.58 -21.04 7.87
CA GLY A 458 -4.13 -20.81 7.85
C GLY A 458 -3.32 -22.10 7.64
N LEU A 459 -3.67 -23.19 8.32
CA LEU A 459 -2.98 -24.48 8.17
C LEU A 459 -3.07 -25.02 6.74
N VAL A 460 -4.26 -24.95 6.13
CA VAL A 460 -4.48 -25.35 4.73
C VAL A 460 -3.58 -24.55 3.78
N VAL A 461 -3.50 -23.24 3.97
CA VAL A 461 -2.68 -22.34 3.15
C VAL A 461 -1.18 -22.61 3.34
N ILE A 462 -0.74 -22.88 4.57
CA ILE A 462 0.66 -23.26 4.87
C ILE A 462 1.02 -24.54 4.10
N ILE A 463 0.17 -25.56 4.12
CA ILE A 463 0.41 -26.84 3.44
C ILE A 463 0.54 -26.63 1.92
N ILE A 464 -0.37 -25.85 1.33
CA ILE A 464 -0.34 -25.54 -0.11
C ILE A 464 0.92 -24.78 -0.48
N ARG A 465 1.27 -23.75 0.30
CA ARG A 465 2.45 -22.92 0.06
C ARG A 465 3.74 -23.72 0.21
N TRP A 466 3.82 -24.58 1.23
CA TRP A 466 4.97 -25.46 1.43
C TRP A 466 5.18 -26.41 0.25
N LYS A 467 4.10 -27.01 -0.29
CA LYS A 467 4.17 -27.83 -1.51
C LYS A 467 4.68 -27.02 -2.73
N ARG A 468 4.31 -25.75 -2.85
CA ARG A 468 4.75 -24.88 -3.96
C ARG A 468 6.23 -24.50 -3.82
N LEU A 469 6.67 -24.11 -2.63
CA LEU A 469 8.06 -23.74 -2.35
C LEU A 469 9.01 -24.92 -2.62
N ARG A 470 8.62 -26.15 -2.24
CA ARG A 470 9.41 -27.36 -2.51
C ARG A 470 9.61 -27.62 -4.00
N LYS A 471 8.64 -27.27 -4.85
CA LYS A 471 8.76 -27.39 -6.32
C LYS A 471 9.58 -26.27 -6.95
N GLY A 472 9.70 -25.11 -6.30
CA GLY A 472 10.44 -23.94 -6.81
C GLY A 472 11.96 -24.04 -6.61
N PHE A 473 12.42 -24.75 -5.57
CA PHE A 473 13.85 -24.91 -5.25
C PHE A 473 14.66 -25.55 -6.40
N LEU A 474 14.03 -26.34 -7.27
CA LEU A 474 14.71 -27.06 -8.35
C LEU A 474 15.06 -26.22 -9.58
N SER A 475 14.59 -24.97 -9.69
CA SER A 475 14.69 -24.18 -10.94
C SER A 475 15.70 -23.05 -10.91
N PHE A 476 16.39 -22.79 -9.79
CA PHE A 476 17.33 -21.68 -9.66
C PHE A 476 18.78 -22.16 -9.89
N SER A 477 19.10 -22.44 -11.15
CA SER A 477 20.48 -22.57 -11.63
C SER A 477 20.86 -21.26 -12.32
N ASN A 478 22.05 -20.75 -11.99
CA ASN A 478 22.59 -19.45 -12.37
C ASN A 478 22.57 -19.17 -13.88
N GLU A 479 21.70 -18.27 -14.34
CA GLU A 479 21.95 -17.49 -15.56
C GLU A 479 22.56 -16.15 -15.16
N LYS A 480 23.87 -16.00 -15.41
CA LYS A 480 24.56 -14.72 -15.29
C LYS A 480 24.10 -13.80 -16.42
N ARG A 481 23.55 -12.63 -16.07
CA ARG A 481 23.32 -11.53 -17.01
C ARG A 481 24.67 -11.08 -17.56
N GLN A 482 24.92 -11.26 -18.86
CA GLN A 482 26.05 -10.63 -19.52
C GLN A 482 25.76 -9.14 -19.68
N PRO A 483 26.70 -8.24 -19.36
CA PRO A 483 26.58 -6.85 -19.77
C PRO A 483 26.73 -6.80 -21.29
N ILE A 484 25.67 -6.39 -21.99
CA ILE A 484 25.72 -6.13 -23.42
C ILE A 484 26.54 -4.85 -23.61
N LYS A 485 27.74 -4.97 -24.16
CA LYS A 485 28.48 -3.83 -24.71
C LYS A 485 27.93 -3.57 -26.11
N GLN A 486 27.20 -2.48 -26.29
CA GLN A 486 26.81 -1.95 -27.60
C GLN A 486 27.70 -0.76 -28.00
N SER A 487 27.92 -0.62 -29.31
CA SER A 487 28.84 0.31 -29.94
C SER A 487 28.48 1.78 -29.70
N SER A 488 29.48 2.58 -29.31
CA SER A 488 29.35 3.92 -28.73
C SER A 488 28.98 5.07 -29.68
N LEU A 489 28.96 4.87 -30.99
CA LEU A 489 28.87 5.98 -31.97
C LEU A 489 27.44 6.34 -32.42
N GLU A 490 26.50 5.39 -32.42
CA GLU A 490 25.08 5.65 -32.74
C GLU A 490 24.27 6.09 -31.51
N VAL A 491 24.63 5.56 -30.34
CA VAL A 491 24.12 5.94 -29.01
C VAL A 491 24.23 7.44 -28.75
N ASP A 492 25.27 8.06 -29.31
CA ASP A 492 25.62 9.43 -29.04
C ASP A 492 24.60 10.44 -29.65
N LYS A 493 24.10 10.25 -30.88
CA LYS A 493 23.22 11.26 -31.53
C LYS A 493 21.77 11.27 -31.02
N ALA A 494 21.26 10.13 -30.54
CA ALA A 494 19.86 10.00 -30.10
C ALA A 494 19.55 10.80 -28.81
N LEU A 495 20.52 10.90 -27.89
CA LEU A 495 20.37 11.60 -26.61
C LEU A 495 20.21 13.12 -26.76
N ASP A 496 20.69 13.69 -27.85
CA ASP A 496 20.64 15.15 -28.09
C ASP A 496 19.22 15.61 -28.48
N GLU A 497 18.31 14.70 -28.85
CA GLU A 497 16.89 15.00 -29.07
C GLU A 497 16.12 15.23 -27.74
N HIS A 498 16.70 14.83 -26.61
CA HIS A 498 16.10 15.01 -25.29
C HIS A 498 16.53 16.33 -24.66
N GLY A 499 15.54 17.10 -24.19
CA GLY A 499 15.78 18.44 -23.65
C GLY A 499 16.02 18.44 -22.15
N ILE A 500 17.03 19.17 -21.68
CA ILE A 500 17.21 19.50 -20.26
C ILE A 500 17.09 21.01 -20.03
N HIS A 501 16.49 21.37 -18.90
CA HIS A 501 16.09 22.72 -18.58
C HIS A 501 16.42 23.05 -17.12
N PHE A 502 17.38 23.96 -16.92
CA PHE A 502 17.79 24.42 -15.59
C PHE A 502 17.02 25.67 -15.15
N GLY A 503 16.89 25.85 -13.83
CA GLY A 503 16.33 27.05 -13.20
C GLY A 503 14.84 27.29 -13.38
N ARG A 504 14.12 26.42 -14.09
CA ARG A 504 12.72 26.63 -14.46
C ARG A 504 11.85 25.42 -14.16
N ARG A 505 10.59 25.71 -13.83
CA ARG A 505 9.53 24.69 -13.68
C ARG A 505 8.83 24.47 -15.02
N PRO A 506 8.28 23.27 -15.27
CA PRO A 506 7.51 23.02 -16.48
C PRO A 506 6.28 23.93 -16.55
N ASN A 507 6.13 24.66 -17.66
CA ASN A 507 4.90 25.36 -17.97
C ASN A 507 3.94 24.39 -18.67
N PHE A 508 2.99 23.85 -17.89
CA PHE A 508 2.06 22.84 -18.41
C PHE A 508 1.11 23.39 -19.49
N GLN A 509 0.78 24.69 -19.48
CA GLN A 509 -0.06 25.27 -20.54
C GLN A 509 0.65 25.20 -21.90
N ASP A 510 1.91 25.63 -21.94
CA ASP A 510 2.73 25.58 -23.15
C ASP A 510 2.95 24.14 -23.61
N ILE A 511 3.29 23.25 -22.67
CA ILE A 511 3.48 21.82 -22.93
C ILE A 511 2.24 21.21 -23.57
N PHE A 512 1.05 21.42 -22.97
CA PHE A 512 -0.19 20.88 -23.51
C PHE A 512 -0.50 21.45 -24.89
N SER A 513 -0.37 22.77 -25.07
CA SER A 513 -0.64 23.40 -26.37
C SER A 513 0.26 22.88 -27.49
N ASN A 514 1.54 22.63 -27.19
CA ASN A 514 2.50 22.09 -28.15
C ASN A 514 2.24 20.62 -28.43
N PHE A 515 1.99 19.81 -27.40
CA PHE A 515 1.73 18.39 -27.56
C PHE A 515 0.41 18.12 -28.30
N THR A 516 -0.63 18.92 -28.05
CA THR A 516 -1.89 18.89 -28.82
C THR A 516 -1.66 19.11 -30.32
N LYS A 517 -0.82 20.08 -30.70
CA LYS A 517 -0.48 20.34 -32.11
C LYS A 517 0.24 19.16 -32.75
N GLU A 518 1.12 18.49 -31.99
CA GLU A 518 1.86 17.30 -32.46
C GLU A 518 0.95 16.07 -32.60
N CYS A 519 -0.09 15.92 -31.77
CA CYS A 519 -0.93 14.71 -31.69
C CYS A 519 -2.19 14.72 -32.58
N GLY A 520 -2.46 15.79 -33.34
CA GLY A 520 -3.54 15.81 -34.35
C GLY A 520 -4.98 15.62 -33.82
N GLY A 521 -5.22 15.81 -32.52
CA GLY A 521 -6.56 15.75 -31.92
C GLY A 521 -6.99 14.41 -31.31
N SER A 522 -6.14 13.38 -31.30
CA SER A 522 -6.41 12.10 -30.64
C SER A 522 -6.52 12.24 -29.11
N GLU A 523 -7.16 11.26 -28.45
CA GLU A 523 -7.26 11.20 -26.99
C GLU A 523 -5.87 11.03 -26.34
N ILE A 524 -5.55 11.86 -25.34
CA ILE A 524 -4.24 11.89 -24.69
C ILE A 524 -4.38 11.45 -23.23
N GLY A 525 -3.68 10.38 -22.86
CA GLY A 525 -3.56 9.95 -21.47
C GLY A 525 -2.49 10.74 -20.74
N VAL A 526 -2.86 11.51 -19.71
CA VAL A 526 -1.94 12.28 -18.87
C VAL A 526 -1.76 11.54 -17.54
N LEU A 527 -0.58 10.99 -17.30
CA LEU A 527 -0.26 10.31 -16.04
C LEU A 527 0.73 11.14 -15.23
N VAL A 528 0.45 11.32 -13.94
CA VAL A 528 1.30 12.11 -13.04
C VAL A 528 1.64 11.39 -11.75
N CYS A 529 2.90 11.46 -11.35
CA CYS A 529 3.40 10.94 -10.08
C CYS A 529 4.46 11.89 -9.49
N GLY A 530 4.24 12.37 -8.27
CA GLY A 530 5.16 13.32 -7.62
C GLY A 530 4.50 14.15 -6.52
N PRO A 531 5.01 15.37 -6.23
CA PRO A 531 4.44 16.25 -5.19
C PRO A 531 2.97 16.64 -5.46
N GLU A 532 2.18 16.81 -4.40
CA GLU A 532 0.75 17.15 -4.51
C GLU A 532 0.50 18.47 -5.22
N THR A 533 1.34 19.47 -4.98
CA THR A 533 1.27 20.78 -5.66
C THR A 533 1.48 20.65 -7.17
N MET A 534 2.37 19.77 -7.61
CA MET A 534 2.60 19.48 -9.03
C MET A 534 1.37 18.81 -9.66
N LYS A 535 0.80 17.81 -8.97
CA LYS A 535 -0.43 17.13 -9.41
C LYS A 535 -1.61 18.09 -9.54
N GLN A 536 -1.81 18.98 -8.58
CA GLN A 536 -2.88 19.98 -8.59
C GLN A 536 -2.71 20.99 -9.73
N ASN A 537 -1.49 21.47 -9.96
CA ASN A 537 -1.20 22.39 -11.07
C ASN A 537 -1.45 21.73 -12.43
N LEU A 538 -1.01 20.48 -12.61
CA LEU A 538 -1.24 19.72 -13.84
C LEU A 538 -2.74 19.44 -14.05
N ALA A 539 -3.46 19.03 -13.01
CA ALA A 539 -4.90 18.78 -13.07
C ALA A 539 -5.69 20.05 -13.45
N SER A 540 -5.28 21.20 -12.92
CA SER A 540 -5.88 22.50 -13.23
C SER A 540 -5.61 22.89 -14.69
N ALA A 541 -4.38 22.68 -15.17
CA ALA A 541 -4.03 22.92 -16.57
C ALA A 541 -4.74 21.97 -17.54
N CYS A 542 -4.94 20.69 -17.18
CA CYS A 542 -5.78 19.77 -17.96
C CYS A 542 -7.21 20.29 -18.10
N LYS A 543 -7.84 20.74 -16.99
CA LYS A 543 -9.22 21.25 -16.98
C LYS A 543 -9.43 22.49 -17.85
N LEU A 544 -8.40 23.33 -18.02
CA LEU A 544 -8.47 24.51 -18.89
C LEU A 544 -8.40 24.14 -20.38
N ASN A 545 -7.80 22.99 -20.71
CA ASN A 545 -7.56 22.55 -22.08
C ASN A 545 -8.54 21.47 -22.59
N THR A 546 -9.47 21.00 -21.75
CA THR A 546 -10.48 20.00 -22.14
C THR A 546 -11.42 20.47 -23.25
N TRP A 547 -11.58 21.78 -23.46
CA TRP A 547 -12.47 22.31 -24.49
C TRP A 547 -11.89 22.21 -25.91
N LYS A 548 -10.59 21.95 -26.07
CA LYS A 548 -9.91 21.85 -27.38
C LYS A 548 -9.37 20.45 -27.69
N THR A 549 -9.15 19.61 -26.67
CA THR A 549 -8.64 18.24 -26.80
C THR A 549 -9.07 17.37 -25.63
N ASN A 550 -9.30 16.08 -25.88
CA ASN A 550 -9.65 15.10 -24.84
C ASN A 550 -8.39 14.65 -24.06
N PHE A 551 -7.95 15.48 -23.10
CA PHE A 551 -6.97 15.07 -22.09
C PHE A 551 -7.63 14.28 -20.97
N CYS A 552 -7.17 13.05 -20.75
CA CYS A 552 -7.62 12.21 -19.64
C CYS A 552 -6.56 12.16 -18.55
N PHE A 553 -6.84 12.81 -17.42
CA PHE A 553 -5.91 12.94 -16.30
C PHE A 553 -5.98 11.74 -15.34
N HIS A 554 -4.82 11.18 -15.00
CA HIS A 554 -4.63 10.07 -14.07
C HIS A 554 -3.54 10.42 -13.06
N SER A 555 -3.86 10.38 -11.77
CA SER A 555 -2.89 10.58 -10.70
C SER A 555 -2.47 9.24 -10.12
N LEU A 556 -1.18 8.96 -10.15
CA LEU A 556 -0.58 7.82 -9.46
C LEU A 556 -0.06 8.27 -8.09
N ASN A 557 -0.55 7.64 -7.02
CA ASN A 557 -0.17 7.97 -5.64
C ASN A 557 0.39 6.73 -4.95
N PHE A 558 1.70 6.69 -4.73
CA PHE A 558 2.36 5.57 -4.03
C PHE A 558 2.81 5.91 -2.61
N THR A 559 2.44 7.10 -2.10
CA THR A 559 2.63 7.48 -0.69
C THR A 559 1.48 6.91 0.14
N LEU A 560 1.67 5.74 0.74
CA LEU A 560 0.73 5.13 1.70
C LEU A 560 0.83 5.79 3.09
#